data_AF-A0A0D2K9I1-F1
#
_entry.id   AF-A0A0D2K9I1-F1
#
_cell.length_a   1.000
_cell.length_b   1.000
_cell.length_c   1.000
_cell.angle_alpha   90.00
_cell.angle_beta   90.00
_cell.angle_gamma   90.00
#
_symmetry.space_group_name_H-M   'P 1'
#
loop_
_entity.id
_entity.type
_entity.pdbx_description
1 polymer ?
#
loop_
_entity_poly.entity_id
_entity_poly.type
_entity_poly.pdbx_seq_one_letter_code
_entity_poly.pdbx_strand_id
1 'polypeptide(L)' 'MDGLRELGCQLLTLDVTDPASVCAAVDRIVAEAGRIDVVVNNAGVAIRKVMVRRCA' A
#
# COMPACT_ATOMS: atom_id res chain seq x y z
N MET A 1 14.58 -6.35 3.43
CA MET A 1 14.09 -5.07 2.87
C MET A 1 15.20 -4.00 2.90
N ASP A 2 16.45 -4.41 3.02
CA ASP A 2 17.57 -3.52 3.31
C ASP A 2 17.93 -2.64 2.11
N GLY A 3 17.78 -3.16 0.89
CA GLY A 3 17.99 -2.37 -0.33
C GLY A 3 17.05 -1.15 -0.47
N LEU A 4 15.83 -1.18 0.07
CA LEU A 4 14.95 0.00 0.10
C LEU A 4 15.47 1.05 1.09
N ARG A 5 16.01 0.61 2.24
CA ARG A 5 16.58 1.51 3.25
C ARG A 5 17.87 2.15 2.74
N GLU A 6 18.70 1.40 2.01
CA GLU A 6 19.91 1.90 1.34
C GLU A 6 19.60 2.98 0.29
N LEU A 7 18.43 2.89 -0.37
CA LEU A 7 17.92 3.92 -1.28
C LEU A 7 17.29 5.12 -0.55
N GLY A 8 17.35 5.16 0.79
CA GLY A 8 16.81 6.24 1.60
C GLY A 8 15.30 6.15 1.88
N CYS A 9 14.65 5.02 1.58
CA CYS A 9 13.23 4.84 1.89
C CYS A 9 13.01 4.58 3.38
N GLN A 10 12.03 5.27 3.96
CA GLN A 10 11.46 4.93 5.25
C GLN A 10 10.31 3.93 5.06
N LEU A 11 10.31 2.87 5.87
CA LEU A 11 9.33 1.78 5.75
C LEU A 11 8.29 1.90 6.87
N LEU A 12 7.02 1.82 6.49
CA LEU A 12 5.88 1.86 7.38
C LEU A 12 4.93 0.72 7.02
N THR A 13 4.52 -0.07 8.02
CA THR A 13 3.48 -1.08 7.84
C THR A 13 2.12 -0.40 7.71
N LEU A 14 1.36 -0.78 6.69
CA LEU A 14 0.03 -0.25 6.40
C LEU A 14 -0.85 -1.36 5.83
N ASP A 15 -2.02 -1.59 6.44
CA ASP A 15 -3.09 -2.38 5.83
C ASP A 15 -4.05 -1.42 5.10
N VAL A 16 -4.05 -1.47 3.77
CA VAL A 16 -4.91 -0.61 2.94
C VAL A 16 -6.39 -0.99 3.00
N THR A 17 -6.73 -2.15 3.56
CA THR A 17 -8.12 -2.60 3.75
C THR A 17 -8.74 -2.12 5.06
N ASP A 18 -7.91 -1.64 6.00
CA ASP A 18 -8.34 -1.08 7.29
C ASP A 18 -8.23 0.46 7.29
N PRO A 19 -9.35 1.20 7.33
CA PRO A 19 -9.35 2.66 7.37
C PRO A 19 -8.57 3.23 8.58
N ALA A 20 -8.59 2.56 9.73
CA ALA A 20 -7.88 3.04 10.91
C ALA A 20 -6.36 2.94 10.72
N SER A 21 -5.88 1.85 10.09
CA SER A 21 -4.48 1.69 9.68
C SER A 21 -4.05 2.80 8.70
N VAL A 22 -4.89 3.12 7.72
CA VAL A 22 -4.63 4.20 6.75
C VAL A 22 -4.49 5.56 7.45
N CYS A 23 -5.45 5.93 8.31
CA CYS A 23 -5.40 7.19 9.05
C CYS A 23 -4.13 7.28 9.91
N ALA A 24 -3.82 6.23 10.68
CA ALA A 24 -2.63 6.22 11.54
C ALA A 24 -1.33 6.36 10.74
N ALA A 25 -1.26 5.74 9.55
CA ALA A 25 -0.10 5.86 8.68
C ALA A 25 0.06 7.27 8.11
N VAL A 26 -1.03 7.89 7.65
CA VAL A 26 -1.02 9.26 7.13
C VAL A 26 -0.64 10.24 8.22
N ASP A 27 -1.25 10.14 9.41
CA ASP A 27 -0.96 11.02 10.55
C ASP A 27 0.52 10.96 10.93
N ARG A 28 1.10 9.75 10.95
CA ARG A 28 2.52 9.54 11.19
C ARG A 28 3.39 10.20 10.12
N ILE A 29 3.09 9.97 8.84
CA ILE A 29 3.88 10.55 7.74
C ILE A 29 3.81 12.07 7.77
N VAL A 30 2.63 12.66 8.03
CA VAL A 30 2.47 14.11 8.13
C VAL A 30 3.20 14.66 9.36
N ALA A 31 3.19 13.96 10.50
CA ALA A 31 3.95 14.38 11.67
C ALA A 31 5.48 14.34 11.44
N GLU A 32 5.98 13.34 10.70
CA GLU A 32 7.42 13.15 10.44
C GLU A 32 7.95 13.99 9.27
N ALA A 33 7.18 14.11 8.18
CA ALA A 33 7.60 14.76 6.93
C ALA A 33 6.87 16.08 6.64
N GLY A 34 5.88 16.46 7.45
CA GLY A 34 5.12 17.72 7.35
C GLY A 34 3.99 17.72 6.32
N ARG A 35 4.09 16.92 5.24
CA ARG A 35 3.08 16.82 4.17
C ARG A 35 3.28 15.55 3.33
N ILE A 36 2.26 15.21 2.53
CA ILE A 36 2.33 14.18 1.49
C ILE A 36 2.15 14.86 0.13
N ASP A 37 3.17 14.80 -0.72
CA ASP A 37 3.12 15.43 -2.06
C ASP A 37 2.47 14.52 -3.12
N VAL A 38 2.75 13.23 -3.05
CA VAL A 38 2.28 12.25 -4.04
C VAL A 38 1.87 10.97 -3.31
N VAL A 39 0.75 10.40 -3.74
CA VAL A 39 0.30 9.08 -3.32
C VAL A 39 0.22 8.17 -4.54
N VAL A 40 0.83 7.00 -4.45
CA VAL A 40 0.69 5.94 -5.46
C VAL A 40 -0.13 4.82 -4.86
N ASN A 41 -1.40 4.72 -5.25
CA ASN A 41 -2.32 3.65 -4.83
C ASN A 41 -2.00 2.32 -5.53
N ASN A 42 -0.77 1.82 -5.37
CA ASN A 42 -0.26 0.62 -6.03
C ASN A 42 -0.71 -0.68 -5.34
N ALA A 43 -1.14 -0.61 -4.08
CA ALA A 43 -1.51 -1.81 -3.32
C ALA A 43 -2.75 -2.48 -3.94
N GLY A 44 -2.60 -3.76 -4.33
CA GLY A 44 -3.67 -4.54 -4.90
C GLY A 44 -3.26 -5.99 -5.15
N VAL A 45 -4.23 -6.88 -5.17
CA VAL A 45 -4.05 -8.30 -5.50
C VAL A 45 -5.07 -8.72 -6.55
N ALA A 46 -4.66 -9.60 -7.47
CA ALA A 46 -5.56 -10.13 -8.49
C ALA A 46 -6.22 -11.43 -8.02
N ILE A 47 -7.54 -11.41 -7.81
CA ILE A 47 -8.33 -12.61 -7.53
C ILE A 47 -8.97 -13.06 -8.85
N ARG A 48 -8.51 -14.18 -9.41
CA ARG A 48 -9.02 -14.72 -10.68
C ARG A 48 -10.03 -15.83 -10.44
N LYS A 49 -11.17 -15.77 -11.13
CA LYS A 49 -12.10 -16.91 -11.24
C LYS A 49 -11.63 -17.82 -12.36
N VAL A 50 -11.58 -19.13 -12.12
CA VAL A 50 -11.30 -20.11 -13.18
C VAL A 50 -12.42 -20.01 -14.21
N MET A 51 -12.05 -19.69 -15.45
CA MET A 51 -12.98 -19.70 -16.58
C MET A 51 -13.27 -21.15 -16.95
N VAL A 52 -14.42 -21.66 -16.52
CA VAL A 52 -14.91 -22.96 -17.01
C VAL A 52 -15.64 -22.70 -18.32
N ARG A 53 -15.04 -23.19 -19.42
CA ARG A 53 -15.66 -23.14 -20.74
C ARG A 53 -16.93 -24.00 -20.69
N ARG A 54 -18.11 -23.39 -20.81
CA ARG A 54 -19.33 -24.16 -21.06
C ARG A 54 -19.25 -24.67 -22.50
N CYS A 55 -19.21 -25.98 -22.69
CA CYS A 55 -19.51 -26.58 -23.98
C CYS A 55 -20.99 -26.31 -24.28
N ALA A 56 -21.26 -25.78 -25.47
CA ALA A 56 -22.60 -25.67 -26.02
C ALA A 56 -23.07 -27.04 -26.52
#